data_AF-A0A3A9B3K0-F1
#
_entry.id   AF-A0A3A9B3K0-F1
#
_cell.length_a   1.000
_cell.length_b   1.000
_cell.length_c   1.000
_cell.angle_alpha   90.00
_cell.angle_beta   90.00
_cell.angle_gamma   90.00
#
_symmetry.space_group_name_H-M   'P 1'
#
loop_
_entity.id
_entity.type
_entity.pdbx_description
1 polymer ?
#
loop_
_entity_poly.entity_id
_entity_poly.type
_entity_poly.pdbx_seq_one_letter_code
_entity_poly.pdbx_strand_id
1 'polypeptide(L)'
;MSGQEYSRVVAVDFDGTLARTCFPEIIEPIPETIKYCKRLKKDGAILILYTCRKGKDLQDAVKWCERQGIIFDYVNENTAQNIAKYGGVDTRKIFAHEYIDDLAINPVRENMWARRVRELYAQRIIPAVGIAAALVIAIETALAIIRHFT
;
A
#
# COMPACT_ATOMS: atom_id res chain seq x y z
N MET A 1 33.39 -14.27 7.38
CA MET A 1 32.73 -13.02 7.82
C MET A 1 31.55 -12.81 6.89
N SER A 2 30.35 -13.28 7.25
CA SER A 2 29.15 -13.00 6.46
C SER A 2 28.81 -11.52 6.65
N GLY A 3 28.76 -10.76 5.56
CA GLY A 3 28.33 -9.36 5.59
C GLY A 3 27.01 -9.25 6.33
N GLN A 4 26.87 -8.24 7.19
CA GLN A 4 25.69 -8.01 8.00
C GLN A 4 24.46 -7.91 7.07
N GLU A 5 23.66 -8.97 7.02
CA GLU A 5 22.45 -9.01 6.20
C GLU A 5 21.51 -7.94 6.74
N TYR A 6 21.29 -6.92 5.94
CA TYR A 6 20.50 -5.77 6.37
C TYR A 6 19.03 -6.20 6.44
N SER A 7 18.54 -6.47 7.65
CA SER A 7 17.17 -6.92 7.84
C SER A 7 16.16 -5.82 7.47
N ARG A 8 15.25 -6.13 6.55
CA ARG A 8 14.17 -5.22 6.11
C ARG A 8 13.26 -4.91 7.30
N VAL A 9 13.38 -3.70 7.85
CA VAL A 9 12.47 -3.14 8.88
C VAL A 9 11.18 -2.62 8.24
N VAL A 10 10.03 -3.04 8.75
CA VAL A 10 8.70 -2.60 8.32
C VAL A 10 7.90 -2.13 9.53
N ALA A 11 7.41 -0.90 9.50
CA ALA A 11 6.49 -0.36 10.51
C ALA A 11 5.05 -0.62 10.06
N VAL A 12 4.23 -1.15 10.96
CA VAL A 12 2.86 -1.56 10.66
C VAL A 12 1.91 -0.88 11.64
N ASP A 13 0.99 -0.07 11.14
CA ASP A 13 -0.09 0.51 11.92
C ASP A 13 -1.10 -0.55 12.38
N PHE A 14 -1.89 -0.23 13.41
CA PHE A 14 -2.90 -1.10 13.98
C PHE A 14 -4.32 -0.75 13.52
N ASP A 15 -4.79 0.46 13.83
CA ASP A 15 -6.19 0.88 13.75
C ASP A 15 -6.56 1.27 12.32
N GLY A 16 -7.36 0.47 11.63
CA GLY A 16 -7.65 0.65 10.20
C GLY A 16 -6.70 -0.13 9.29
N THR A 17 -5.56 -0.60 9.83
CA THR A 17 -4.54 -1.33 9.08
C THR A 17 -4.54 -2.84 9.34
N LEU A 18 -4.38 -3.26 10.59
CA LEU A 18 -4.41 -4.68 11.00
C LEU A 18 -5.79 -5.12 11.46
N ALA A 19 -6.54 -4.20 12.08
CA ALA A 19 -7.87 -4.43 12.59
C ALA A 19 -8.78 -3.25 12.22
N ARG A 20 -10.05 -3.54 11.97
CA ARG A 20 -11.09 -2.51 12.04
C ARG A 20 -11.38 -2.22 13.51
N THR A 21 -11.43 -0.95 13.85
CA THR A 21 -11.58 -0.52 15.24
C THR A 21 -12.59 0.63 15.35
N CYS A 22 -13.19 0.74 16.53
CA CYS A 22 -13.82 1.95 17.01
C CYS A 22 -13.14 2.26 18.34
N PHE A 23 -12.03 3.00 18.28
CA PHE A 23 -11.12 3.13 19.42
C PHE A 23 -11.89 3.43 20.73
N PRO A 24 -11.64 2.67 21.82
CA PRO A 24 -10.57 1.68 21.98
C PRO A 24 -10.88 0.26 21.47
N GLU A 25 -12.13 -0.01 21.07
CA GLU A 25 -12.63 -1.35 20.71
C GLU A 25 -12.00 -1.90 19.43
N ILE A 26 -11.67 -3.20 19.46
CA ILE A 26 -11.16 -3.95 18.31
C ILE A 26 -12.33 -4.78 17.77
N ILE A 27 -12.78 -4.50 16.54
CA ILE A 27 -14.01 -5.08 15.98
C ILE A 27 -13.69 -6.38 15.25
N GLU A 28 -12.88 -6.32 14.20
CA GLU A 28 -12.56 -7.47 13.35
C GLU A 28 -11.17 -7.35 12.71
N PRO A 29 -10.54 -8.47 12.33
CA PRO A 29 -9.27 -8.44 11.61
C PRO A 29 -9.42 -7.90 10.18
N ILE A 30 -8.32 -7.39 9.62
CA ILE A 30 -8.16 -7.12 8.18
C ILE A 30 -7.27 -8.24 7.61
N PRO A 31 -7.85 -9.32 7.03
CA PRO A 31 -7.13 -10.55 6.72
C PRO A 31 -5.99 -10.38 5.71
N GLU A 32 -6.15 -9.47 4.74
CA GLU A 32 -5.18 -9.20 3.69
C GLU A 32 -3.87 -8.66 4.29
N THR A 33 -3.96 -7.65 5.15
CA THR A 33 -2.80 -7.06 5.83
C THR A 33 -2.15 -8.07 6.76
N ILE A 34 -2.94 -8.83 7.53
CA ILE A 34 -2.43 -9.87 8.43
C ILE A 34 -1.63 -10.93 7.65
N LYS A 35 -2.19 -11.42 6.54
CA LYS A 35 -1.51 -12.38 5.66
C LYS A 35 -0.22 -11.79 5.09
N TYR A 36 -0.22 -10.50 4.77
CA TYR A 36 0.98 -9.82 4.28
C TYR A 36 2.07 -9.74 5.34
N CYS A 37 1.74 -9.31 6.56
CA CYS A 37 2.68 -9.24 7.68
C CYS A 37 3.28 -10.61 8.02
N LYS A 38 2.46 -11.68 8.03
CA LYS A 38 2.97 -13.05 8.21
C LYS A 38 3.97 -13.47 7.15
N ARG A 39 3.72 -13.10 5.88
CA ARG A 39 4.67 -13.35 4.79
C ARG A 39 5.96 -12.57 5.00
N LEU A 40 5.88 -11.29 5.35
CA LEU A 40 7.06 -10.47 5.66
C LEU A 40 7.91 -11.08 6.78
N LYS A 41 7.28 -11.55 7.88
CA LYS A 41 8.01 -12.28 8.94
C LYS A 41 8.67 -13.56 8.43
N LYS A 42 7.97 -14.36 7.63
CA LYS A 42 8.51 -15.58 7.03
C LYS A 42 9.72 -15.30 6.15
N ASP A 43 9.72 -14.16 5.46
CA ASP A 43 10.79 -13.70 4.58
C ASP A 43 11.94 -13.00 5.35
N GLY A 44 11.93 -13.03 6.69
CA GLY A 44 13.00 -12.49 7.53
C GLY A 44 12.91 -10.99 7.81
N ALA A 45 11.78 -10.34 7.52
CA ALA A 45 11.59 -8.93 7.88
C ALA A 45 11.49 -8.73 9.40
N ILE A 46 11.99 -7.59 9.86
CA ILE A 46 11.72 -7.08 11.21
C ILE A 46 10.41 -6.29 11.13
N LEU A 47 9.42 -6.67 11.94
CA LEU A 47 8.18 -5.94 12.07
C LEU A 47 8.16 -5.14 13.36
N ILE A 48 7.76 -3.87 13.22
CA ILE A 48 7.53 -2.95 14.34
C ILE A 48 6.05 -2.61 14.36
N LEU A 49 5.36 -2.89 15.48
CA LEU A 49 4.00 -2.37 15.67
C LEU A 49 4.13 -0.87 15.92
N TYR A 50 3.57 -0.06 15.04
CA TYR A 50 3.68 1.39 15.11
C TYR A 50 2.30 2.03 15.19
N THR A 51 1.84 2.28 16.41
CA THR A 51 0.46 2.68 16.70
C THR A 51 0.40 3.81 17.73
N CYS A 52 -0.64 4.64 17.63
CA CYS A 52 -0.96 5.65 18.64
C CYS A 52 -1.50 5.06 19.95
N ARG A 53 -1.86 3.77 19.99
CA ARG A 53 -2.29 3.09 21.22
C ARG A 53 -1.17 3.10 22.27
N LYS A 54 -1.56 3.23 23.55
CA LYS A 54 -0.62 3.28 24.69
C LYS A 54 -1.22 2.58 25.91
N GLY A 55 -0.37 2.27 26.90
CA GLY A 55 -0.82 1.65 28.15
C GLY A 55 -1.59 0.36 27.91
N LYS A 56 -2.79 0.25 28.50
CA LYS A 56 -3.64 -0.93 28.38
C LYS A 56 -4.06 -1.23 26.94
N ASP A 57 -4.38 -0.20 26.16
CA ASP A 57 -4.84 -0.38 24.78
C ASP A 57 -3.72 -0.92 23.87
N LEU A 58 -2.47 -0.54 24.14
CA LEU A 58 -1.30 -1.09 23.45
C LEU A 58 -1.07 -2.56 23.80
N GLN A 59 -1.18 -2.90 25.08
CA GLN A 59 -1.06 -4.29 25.53
C GLN A 59 -2.14 -5.18 24.92
N ASP A 60 -3.37 -4.66 24.80
CA ASP A 60 -4.47 -5.37 24.17
C ASP A 60 -4.27 -5.56 22.67
N ALA A 61 -3.76 -4.53 21.98
CA ALA A 61 -3.40 -4.62 20.55
C ALA A 61 -2.28 -5.66 20.31
N VAL A 62 -1.22 -5.65 21.11
CA VAL A 62 -0.13 -6.65 21.02
C VAL A 62 -0.67 -8.07 21.22
N LYS A 63 -1.42 -8.32 22.31
CA LYS A 63 -2.03 -9.63 22.57
C LYS A 63 -3.01 -10.04 21.47
N TRP A 64 -3.73 -9.09 20.89
CA TRP A 64 -4.63 -9.36 19.78
C TRP A 64 -3.85 -9.80 18.53
N CYS A 65 -2.76 -9.13 18.20
CA CYS A 65 -1.88 -9.51 17.09
C CYS A 65 -1.29 -10.91 17.27
N GLU A 66 -0.88 -11.27 18.48
CA GLU A 66 -0.39 -12.62 18.80
C GLU A 66 -1.45 -13.68 18.51
N ARG A 67 -2.72 -13.43 18.88
CA ARG A 67 -3.84 -14.34 18.56
C ARG A 67 -4.11 -14.45 17.05
N GLN A 68 -3.80 -13.39 16.30
CA GLN A 68 -3.83 -13.44 14.84
C GLN A 68 -2.60 -14.17 14.26
N GLY A 69 -1.63 -14.57 15.07
CA GLY A 69 -0.38 -15.22 14.64
C GLY A 69 0.65 -14.24 14.08
N ILE A 70 0.67 -13.01 14.56
CA ILE A 70 1.72 -12.01 14.27
C ILE A 70 2.42 -11.67 15.58
N ILE A 71 3.73 -11.91 15.62
CA ILE A 71 4.61 -11.49 16.72
C ILE A 71 5.51 -10.39 16.18
N PHE A 72 5.43 -9.21 16.79
CA PHE A 72 6.27 -8.07 16.46
C PHE A 72 7.62 -8.17 17.17
N ASP A 73 8.68 -7.73 16.50
CA ASP A 73 10.02 -7.70 17.06
C ASP A 73 10.21 -6.49 17.99
N TYR A 74 9.55 -5.39 17.66
CA TYR A 74 9.56 -4.14 18.41
C TYR A 74 8.15 -3.54 18.44
N VAL A 75 7.86 -2.73 19.46
CA VAL A 75 6.56 -2.06 19.62
C VAL A 75 6.80 -0.59 19.96
N ASN A 76 6.43 0.31 19.05
CA ASN A 76 6.60 1.76 19.19
C ASN A 76 8.04 2.22 19.53
N GLU A 77 9.04 1.44 19.13
CA GLU A 77 10.47 1.71 19.37
C GLU A 77 11.31 1.32 18.15
N ASN A 78 12.45 1.98 17.96
CA ASN A 78 13.36 1.65 16.85
C ASN A 78 14.20 0.39 17.14
N THR A 79 14.68 -0.25 16.09
CA THR A 79 15.69 -1.31 16.23
C THR A 79 16.99 -0.76 16.81
N ALA A 80 17.75 -1.60 17.51
CA ALA A 80 19.05 -1.21 18.06
C ALA A 80 20.01 -0.66 17.00
N GLN A 81 19.98 -1.21 15.77
CA GLN A 81 20.80 -0.70 14.68
C GLN A 81 20.39 0.71 14.25
N ASN A 82 19.09 1.01 14.22
CA ASN A 82 18.60 2.34 13.87
C ASN A 82 18.87 3.35 14.98
N ILE A 83 18.72 2.97 16.26
CA ILE A 83 19.11 3.81 17.39
C ILE A 83 20.60 4.19 17.28
N ALA A 84 21.48 3.21 17.06
CA ALA A 84 22.91 3.46 16.87
C ALA A 84 23.19 4.39 15.67
N LYS A 85 22.50 4.15 14.55
CA LYS A 85 22.62 4.95 13.31
C LYS A 85 22.22 6.42 13.50
N TYR A 86 21.20 6.70 14.31
CA TYR A 86 20.62 8.04 14.47
C TYR A 86 21.08 8.76 15.74
N GLY A 87 22.28 8.45 16.24
CA GLY A 87 22.92 9.20 17.33
C GLY A 87 22.84 8.53 18.70
N GLY A 88 22.55 7.23 18.75
CA GLY A 88 22.60 6.42 19.98
C GLY A 88 21.43 6.61 20.94
N VAL A 89 20.42 7.39 20.56
CA VAL A 89 19.18 7.61 21.31
C VAL A 89 18.00 7.33 20.40
N ASP A 90 16.96 6.70 20.95
CA ASP A 90 15.75 6.45 20.17
C ASP A 90 15.08 7.77 19.77
N THR A 91 14.61 7.81 18.52
CA THR A 91 13.94 8.98 17.97
C THR A 91 12.44 8.80 18.05
N ARG A 92 11.70 9.91 18.18
CA ARG A 92 10.22 9.89 18.19
C ARG A 92 9.61 9.23 16.94
N LYS A 93 10.28 9.32 15.79
CA LYS A 93 9.87 8.67 14.54
C LYS A 93 10.52 7.29 14.44
N ILE A 94 9.73 6.29 14.08
CA ILE A 94 10.27 4.98 13.75
C ILE A 94 10.84 5.02 12.33
N PHE A 95 12.11 4.63 12.19
CA PHE A 95 12.68 4.34 10.88
C PHE A 95 12.16 3.00 10.37
N ALA A 96 11.70 2.99 9.13
CA ALA A 96 11.35 1.76 8.42
C ALA A 96 11.62 1.91 6.93
N HIS A 97 11.81 0.78 6.25
CA HIS A 97 11.86 0.72 4.78
C HIS A 97 10.47 0.87 4.18
N GLU A 98 9.48 0.36 4.89
CA GLU A 98 8.07 0.41 4.53
C GLU A 98 7.23 0.78 5.74
N TYR A 99 6.24 1.63 5.48
CA TYR A 99 5.17 1.95 6.40
C TYR A 99 3.91 1.35 5.79
N ILE A 100 3.31 0.40 6.50
CA ILE A 100 2.01 -0.19 6.16
C ILE A 100 1.00 0.49 7.08
N ASP A 101 0.19 1.37 6.50
CA ASP A 101 -0.66 2.30 7.24
C ASP A 101 -1.81 2.73 6.31
N ASP A 102 -3.04 2.70 6.79
CA ASP A 102 -4.25 3.01 6.03
C ASP A 102 -4.38 4.50 5.69
N LEU A 103 -3.72 5.37 6.45
CA LEU A 103 -3.68 6.81 6.26
C LEU A 103 -2.41 7.29 5.53
N ALA A 104 -1.52 6.37 5.12
CA ALA A 104 -0.33 6.73 4.37
C ALA A 104 -0.66 7.21 2.94
N ILE A 105 -0.20 8.42 2.60
CA ILE A 105 -0.24 8.97 1.24
C ILE A 105 1.17 9.27 0.76
N ASN A 106 1.51 8.78 -0.44
CA ASN A 106 2.73 9.19 -1.14
C ASN A 106 2.34 10.00 -2.39
N PRO A 107 2.44 11.35 -2.36
CA PRO A 107 1.94 12.20 -3.43
C PRO A 107 2.64 11.94 -4.77
N VAL A 108 3.90 11.50 -4.76
CA VAL A 108 4.62 11.15 -5.99
C VAL A 108 4.04 9.89 -6.61
N ARG A 109 3.80 8.84 -5.81
CA ARG A 109 3.19 7.59 -6.29
C ARG A 109 1.75 7.80 -6.75
N GLU A 110 0.96 8.58 -6.01
CA GLU A 110 -0.41 8.94 -6.39
C GLU A 110 -0.45 9.65 -7.74
N ASN A 111 0.44 10.63 -7.94
CA ASN A 111 0.53 11.35 -9.21
C ASN A 111 0.94 10.42 -10.37
N MET A 112 1.85 9.47 -10.14
CA MET A 112 2.23 8.49 -11.16
C MET A 112 1.08 7.57 -11.55
N TRP A 113 0.34 7.06 -10.56
CA TRP A 113 -0.88 6.28 -10.79
C TRP A 113 -1.91 7.07 -11.59
N ALA A 114 -2.23 8.29 -11.16
CA ALA A 114 -3.20 9.16 -11.83
C ALA A 114 -2.78 9.50 -13.27
N ARG A 115 -1.47 9.66 -13.53
CA ARG A 115 -0.94 9.82 -14.88
C ARG A 115 -1.14 8.56 -15.71
N ARG A 116 -0.81 7.39 -15.16
CA ARG A 116 -0.95 6.10 -15.85
C ARG A 116 -2.42 5.80 -16.20
N VAL A 117 -3.35 6.07 -15.28
CA VAL A 117 -4.79 5.91 -15.54
C VAL A 117 -5.25 6.83 -16.67
N ARG A 118 -4.83 8.11 -16.64
CA ARG A 118 -5.14 9.07 -17.72
C ARG A 118 -4.59 8.62 -19.07
N GLU A 119 -3.36 8.11 -19.10
CA GLU A 119 -2.75 7.56 -20.32
C GLU A 119 -3.54 6.34 -20.85
N LEU A 120 -3.91 5.40 -19.99
CA LEU A 120 -4.70 4.23 -20.36
C LEU A 120 -6.10 4.62 -20.88
N TYR A 121 -6.71 5.63 -20.27
CA TYR A 121 -8.01 6.14 -20.71
C TYR A 121 -7.90 6.82 -22.09
N ALA A 122 -6.90 7.68 -22.29
CA ALA A 122 -6.63 8.32 -23.59
C ALA A 122 -6.34 7.28 -24.69
N GLN A 123 -5.53 6.27 -24.39
CA GLN A 123 -5.23 5.16 -25.31
C GLN A 123 -6.46 4.32 -25.66
N ARG A 124 -7.50 4.28 -24.84
CA ARG A 124 -8.75 3.56 -25.15
C ARG A 124 -9.74 4.42 -25.95
N ILE A 125 -9.84 5.72 -25.66
CA ILE A 125 -10.77 6.62 -26.35
C ILE A 125 -10.29 7.01 -27.74
N ILE A 126 -9.02 7.41 -27.88
CA ILE A 126 -8.50 7.94 -29.16
C ILE A 126 -8.70 6.92 -30.31
N PRO A 127 -8.38 5.62 -30.14
CA PRO A 127 -8.66 4.63 -31.18
C PRO A 127 -10.15 4.42 -31.44
N ALA A 128 -10.99 4.40 -30.39
CA ALA A 128 -12.42 4.20 -30.55
C ALA A 128 -13.10 5.32 -31.35
N VAL A 129 -12.73 6.58 -31.08
CA VAL A 129 -13.21 7.75 -31.85
C VAL A 129 -12.68 7.70 -33.29
N GLY A 130 -11.41 7.36 -33.50
CA GLY A 130 -10.82 7.23 -34.83
C GLY A 130 -11.51 6.16 -35.69
N ILE A 131 -11.81 5.00 -35.11
CA ILE A 131 -12.55 3.91 -35.79
C ILE A 131 -13.96 4.37 -36.17
N ALA A 132 -14.68 5.03 -35.26
CA ALA A 132 -16.04 5.52 -35.54
C ALA A 132 -16.04 6.55 -36.68
N ALA A 133 -15.12 7.51 -36.67
CA ALA A 133 -14.97 8.49 -37.75
C ALA A 133 -14.67 7.84 -39.11
N ALA A 134 -13.77 6.86 -39.15
CA ALA A 134 -13.45 6.14 -40.39
C ALA A 134 -14.65 5.37 -40.96
N LEU A 135 -15.46 4.75 -40.09
CA LEU A 135 -16.71 4.07 -40.46
C LEU A 135 -17.72 5.02 -41.09
N VAL A 136 -17.93 6.20 -40.49
CA VAL A 136 -18.85 7.22 -41.03
C VAL A 136 -18.40 7.66 -42.43
N ILE A 137 -17.11 7.97 -42.60
CA ILE A 137 -16.55 8.37 -43.90
C ILE A 137 -16.75 7.27 -44.95
N ALA A 138 -16.51 6.00 -44.61
CA ALA A 138 -16.71 4.87 -45.51
C ALA A 138 -18.19 4.70 -45.94
N ILE A 139 -19.13 4.91 -45.00
CA ILE A 139 -20.57 4.87 -45.30
C ILE A 139 -20.94 6.03 -46.24
N GLU A 140 -20.49 7.25 -45.96
CA GLU A 140 -20.79 8.42 -46.81
C GLU A 140 -20.23 8.27 -48.22
N THR A 141 -19.01 7.75 -48.36
CA THR A 141 -18.41 7.48 -49.68
C THR A 141 -19.16 6.38 -50.43
N ALA A 142 -19.55 5.29 -49.77
CA ALA A 142 -20.38 4.25 -50.39
C ALA A 142 -21.73 4.79 -50.85
N LEU A 143 -22.40 5.60 -50.02
CA LEU A 143 -23.67 6.26 -50.37
C LEU A 143 -23.52 7.23 -51.54
N ALA A 144 -22.43 8.01 -51.58
CA ALA A 144 -22.14 8.92 -52.69
C ALA A 144 -21.92 8.18 -54.02
N ILE A 145 -21.24 7.02 -53.99
CA ILE A 145 -21.06 6.15 -55.16
C ILE A 145 -22.40 5.61 -55.64
N ILE A 146 -23.23 5.07 -54.74
CA ILE A 146 -24.57 4.54 -55.10
C ILE A 146 -25.40 5.62 -55.79
N ARG A 147 -25.44 6.84 -55.24
CA ARG A 147 -26.16 7.98 -55.82
C ARG A 147 -25.62 8.42 -57.19
N HIS A 148 -24.38 8.10 -57.53
CA HIS A 148 -23.82 8.45 -58.84
C HIS A 148 -24.22 7.47 -59.94
N PHE A 149 -24.63 6.25 -59.56
CA PHE A 149 -24.99 5.17 -60.48
C PHE A 149 -26.51 4.83 -60.50
N THR A 150 -27.32 5.56 -59.72
CA THR A 150 -28.79 5.52 -59.75
C THR A 150 -29.33 6.89 -60.14
#